data_AF-A0A1M7PTJ3-F1
#
_entry.id   AF-A0A1M7PTJ3-F1
#
_cell.length_a   1.000
_cell.length_b   1.000
_cell.length_c   1.000
_cell.angle_alpha   90.00
_cell.angle_beta   90.00
_cell.angle_gamma   90.00
#
_symmetry.space_group_name_H-M   'P 1'
#
loop_
_entity.id
_entity.type
_entity.pdbx_description
1 polymer ?
#
loop_
_entity_poly.entity_id
_entity_poly.type
_entity_poly.pdbx_seq_one_letter_code
_entity_poly.pdbx_strand_id
1 'polypeptide(L)'
;MLKNIGSNNVRFLYCAPHTFFFGDDMAKMIAEAGPMIAHVHVADTWNHKASSGLRYIVNPPGAKVTVHQHMDMYQGEIDWDVFFSSLAKVGFDGIVTACVFGWEERADQSGAFMRHEIQSYVDKYWPHRSM
;
A
#
# COMPACT_ATOMS: atom_id res chain seq x y z
N MET A 1 -7.92 -14.13 -11.80
CA MET A 1 -7.20 -13.84 -13.06
C MET A 1 -5.81 -14.46 -13.08
N LEU A 2 -4.86 -14.04 -12.23
CA LEU A 2 -3.47 -14.51 -12.29
C LEU A 2 -3.29 -16.03 -12.17
N LYS A 3 -3.98 -16.68 -11.21
CA LYS A 3 -3.97 -18.14 -11.06
C LYS A 3 -4.39 -18.89 -12.34
N ASN A 4 -5.27 -18.30 -13.15
CA ASN A 4 -5.74 -18.90 -14.41
C ASN A 4 -4.76 -18.69 -15.57
N ILE A 5 -3.90 -17.67 -15.51
CA ILE A 5 -2.82 -17.46 -16.49
C ILE A 5 -1.75 -18.56 -16.32
N GLY A 6 -1.52 -19.02 -15.08
CA GLY A 6 -0.67 -20.18 -14.80
C GLY A 6 0.81 -20.01 -15.18
N SER A 7 1.28 -18.76 -15.35
CA SER A 7 2.65 -18.46 -15.75
C SER A 7 3.48 -17.96 -14.57
N ASN A 8 4.68 -18.53 -14.39
CA ASN A 8 5.65 -18.06 -13.40
C ASN A 8 6.17 -16.64 -13.69
N ASN A 9 6.01 -16.15 -14.92
CA ASN A 9 6.43 -14.81 -15.34
C ASN A 9 5.39 -13.72 -15.04
N VAL A 10 4.19 -14.09 -14.58
CA VAL A 10 3.13 -13.14 -14.25
C VAL A 10 2.83 -13.25 -12.75
N ARG A 11 3.23 -12.21 -12.02
CA ARG A 11 3.13 -12.13 -10.56
C ARG A 11 2.21 -10.98 -10.15
N PHE A 12 1.83 -10.93 -8.88
CA PHE A 12 0.96 -9.90 -8.34
C PHE A 12 1.77 -8.75 -7.74
N LEU A 13 1.35 -7.53 -8.05
CA LEU A 13 1.76 -6.33 -7.34
C LEU A 13 0.62 -5.91 -6.42
N TYR A 14 0.88 -5.84 -5.12
CA TYR A 14 -0.08 -5.31 -4.16
C TYR A 14 0.19 -3.82 -3.92
N CYS A 15 -0.80 -2.96 -4.16
CA CYS A 15 -0.67 -1.52 -3.98
C CYS A 15 -1.55 -1.05 -2.83
N ALA A 16 -0.94 -0.71 -1.69
CA ALA A 16 -1.65 -0.32 -0.46
C ALA A 16 -2.64 0.86 -0.68
N PRO A 17 -2.32 1.90 -1.47
CA PRO A 17 -3.26 2.98 -1.82
C PRO A 17 -4.57 2.53 -2.47
N HIS A 18 -4.66 1.30 -2.98
CA HIS A 18 -5.85 0.81 -3.68
C HIS A 18 -6.72 -0.08 -2.79
N THR A 19 -6.32 -0.33 -1.54
CA THR A 19 -7.02 -1.21 -0.59
C THR A 19 -8.50 -0.87 -0.44
N PHE A 20 -8.81 0.41 -0.22
CA PHE A 20 -10.19 0.83 0.06
C PHE A 20 -11.12 0.71 -1.14
N PHE A 21 -10.56 0.71 -2.36
CA PHE A 21 -11.32 0.48 -3.58
C PHE A 21 -11.70 -0.99 -3.75
N PHE A 22 -10.85 -1.92 -3.33
CA PHE A 22 -11.07 -3.35 -3.53
C PHE A 22 -11.91 -4.06 -2.46
N GLY A 23 -12.03 -3.51 -1.24
CA GLY A 23 -12.91 -4.09 -0.22
C GLY A 23 -12.48 -3.94 1.24
N ASP A 24 -11.49 -3.10 1.53
CA ASP A 24 -11.00 -2.74 2.88
C ASP A 24 -10.29 -3.84 3.68
N ASP A 25 -10.54 -5.12 3.41
CA ASP A 25 -9.88 -6.24 4.10
C ASP A 25 -8.50 -6.54 3.51
N MET A 26 -7.55 -5.68 3.86
CA MET A 26 -6.14 -5.76 3.45
C MET A 26 -5.50 -7.11 3.79
N ALA A 27 -5.69 -7.61 5.01
CA ALA A 27 -5.10 -8.86 5.48
C ALA A 27 -5.58 -10.04 4.64
N LYS A 28 -6.90 -10.12 4.38
CA LYS A 28 -7.47 -11.17 3.54
C LYS A 28 -6.97 -11.09 2.10
N MET A 29 -6.92 -9.90 1.49
CA MET A 29 -6.41 -9.75 0.13
C MET A 29 -4.95 -10.19 0.00
N ILE A 30 -4.11 -9.83 0.98
CA ILE A 30 -2.70 -10.26 1.02
C ILE A 30 -2.62 -11.79 1.19
N ALA A 31 -3.42 -12.38 2.07
CA ALA A 31 -3.46 -13.83 2.28
C ALA A 31 -3.91 -14.60 1.02
N GLU A 32 -4.91 -14.10 0.30
CA GLU A 32 -5.42 -14.73 -0.92
C GLU A 32 -4.44 -14.69 -2.10
N ALA A 33 -3.68 -13.59 -2.21
CA ALA A 33 -2.59 -13.43 -3.17
C ALA A 33 -1.36 -14.27 -2.78
N GLY A 34 -1.01 -14.26 -1.49
CA GLY A 34 0.03 -15.07 -0.88
C GLY A 34 1.37 -15.04 -1.65
N PRO A 35 1.91 -16.22 -2.05
CA PRO A 35 3.22 -16.29 -2.71
C PRO A 35 3.26 -15.69 -4.12
N MET A 36 2.12 -15.29 -4.69
CA MET A 36 2.11 -14.58 -5.98
C MET A 36 2.55 -13.12 -5.84
N ILE A 37 2.50 -12.54 -4.63
CA ILE A 37 2.95 -11.17 -4.40
C ILE A 37 4.47 -11.12 -4.62
N ALA A 38 4.90 -10.40 -5.65
CA ALA A 38 6.32 -10.20 -5.96
C ALA A 38 6.80 -8.76 -5.72
N HIS A 39 5.86 -7.82 -5.62
CA HIS A 39 6.15 -6.41 -5.44
C HIS A 39 5.02 -5.76 -4.65
N VAL A 40 5.37 -4.85 -3.75
CA VAL A 40 4.42 -3.99 -3.08
C VAL A 40 4.73 -2.51 -3.26
N HIS A 41 3.67 -1.73 -3.40
CA HIS A 41 3.68 -0.28 -3.42
C HIS A 41 3.23 0.25 -2.05
N VAL A 42 4.07 1.10 -1.45
CA VAL A 42 3.87 1.72 -0.14
C VAL A 42 3.65 3.22 -0.34
N ALA A 43 2.41 3.63 -0.13
CA ALA A 43 1.99 5.01 0.11
C ALA A 43 0.66 4.96 0.84
N ASP A 44 0.35 6.02 1.58
CA ASP A 44 -0.90 6.12 2.31
C ASP A 44 -2.02 6.71 1.44
N THR A 45 -3.26 6.52 1.88
CA THR A 45 -4.44 7.01 1.18
C THR A 45 -5.60 7.16 2.15
N TRP A 46 -6.58 8.02 1.85
CA TRP A 46 -7.82 8.04 2.62
C TRP A 46 -8.82 6.97 2.14
N ASN A 47 -9.64 6.51 3.07
CA ASN A 47 -10.80 5.69 2.76
C ASN A 47 -11.93 6.57 2.23
N HIS A 48 -12.16 6.49 0.92
CA HIS A 48 -13.21 7.25 0.23
C HIS A 48 -14.64 7.01 0.76
N LYS A 49 -14.89 5.89 1.46
CA LYS A 49 -16.19 5.59 2.09
C LYS A 49 -16.36 6.24 3.46
N ALA A 50 -15.27 6.67 4.10
CA ALA A 50 -15.32 7.31 5.40
C ALA A 50 -16.05 8.66 5.34
N SER A 51 -16.39 9.21 6.51
CA SER A 51 -17.15 10.46 6.63
C SER A 51 -18.45 10.45 5.81
N SER A 52 -19.21 9.35 5.87
CA SER A 52 -20.46 9.16 5.11
C SER A 52 -20.30 9.35 3.59
N GLY A 53 -19.16 8.91 3.04
CA GLY A 53 -18.82 9.08 1.63
C GLY A 53 -18.35 10.49 1.24
N LEU A 54 -18.16 11.39 2.23
CA LEU A 54 -17.72 12.77 2.03
C LEU A 54 -16.25 12.99 2.42
N ARG A 55 -15.46 11.93 2.55
CA ARG A 55 -14.03 12.01 2.87
C ARG A 55 -13.27 12.98 1.97
N TYR A 56 -13.58 12.96 0.67
CA TYR A 56 -12.98 13.86 -0.29
C TYR A 56 -13.84 15.11 -0.46
N ILE A 57 -13.26 16.25 -0.11
CA ILE A 57 -13.85 17.56 -0.39
C ILE A 57 -13.36 18.00 -1.77
N VAL A 58 -14.27 18.01 -2.74
CA VAL A 58 -13.97 18.42 -4.13
C VAL A 58 -14.61 19.78 -4.41
N ASN A 59 -13.83 20.69 -5.00
CA ASN A 59 -14.28 22.02 -5.41
C ASN A 59 -13.96 22.24 -6.91
N PRO A 60 -14.95 22.49 -7.79
CA PRO A 60 -16.37 22.70 -7.47
C PRO A 60 -17.06 21.42 -6.98
N PRO A 61 -18.04 21.55 -6.06
CA PRO A 61 -18.90 20.43 -5.69
C PRO A 61 -19.58 19.81 -6.91
N GLY A 62 -19.72 18.48 -6.91
CA GLY A 62 -20.37 17.73 -7.99
C GLY A 62 -19.48 17.40 -9.20
N ALA A 63 -18.19 17.75 -9.16
CA ALA A 63 -17.25 17.33 -10.19
C ALA A 63 -17.15 15.79 -10.26
N LYS A 64 -17.17 15.24 -11.48
CA LYS A 64 -17.00 13.80 -11.73
C LYS A 64 -15.51 13.50 -11.85
N VAL A 65 -14.88 13.20 -10.72
CA VAL A 65 -13.44 12.95 -10.63
C VAL A 65 -13.14 11.63 -9.94
N THR A 66 -11.97 11.08 -10.24
CA THR A 66 -11.36 10.01 -9.46
C THR A 66 -10.23 10.60 -8.66
N VAL A 67 -10.32 10.53 -7.33
CA VAL A 67 -9.26 10.98 -6.44
C VAL A 67 -8.26 9.84 -6.28
N HIS A 68 -7.08 10.01 -6.85
CA HIS A 68 -5.99 9.04 -6.75
C HIS A 68 -4.90 9.61 -5.87
N GLN A 69 -4.87 9.17 -4.60
CA GLN A 69 -3.94 9.68 -3.60
C GLN A 69 -2.89 8.63 -3.28
N HIS A 70 -1.65 9.09 -3.24
CA HIS A 70 -0.50 8.35 -2.73
C HIS A 70 0.28 9.33 -1.86
N MET A 71 0.12 9.23 -0.55
CA MET A 71 0.70 10.15 0.43
C MET A 71 1.80 9.46 1.23
N ASP A 72 2.55 10.23 2.03
CA ASP A 72 3.49 9.63 2.98
C ASP A 72 2.74 8.73 3.97
N MET A 73 3.42 7.71 4.51
CA MET A 73 2.91 6.92 5.62
C MET A 73 2.41 7.84 6.74
N TYR A 74 1.25 7.49 7.31
CA TYR A 74 0.56 8.20 8.39
C TYR A 74 -0.14 9.50 7.99
N GLN A 75 -0.22 9.81 6.70
CA GLN A 75 -1.06 10.91 6.19
C GLN A 75 -2.44 10.45 5.74
N GLY A 76 -2.65 9.14 5.67
CA GLY A 76 -3.91 8.52 5.28
C GLY A 76 -4.48 7.63 6.38
N GLU A 77 -5.07 6.52 5.98
CA GLU A 77 -5.81 5.60 6.84
C GLU A 77 -5.38 4.14 6.66
N ILE A 78 -4.30 3.87 5.94
CA ILE A 78 -3.75 2.52 5.83
C ILE A 78 -3.20 2.08 7.20
N ASP A 79 -3.65 0.91 7.65
CA ASP A 79 -3.10 0.26 8.83
C ASP A 79 -1.77 -0.45 8.47
N TRP A 80 -0.66 0.24 8.73
CA TRP A 80 0.66 -0.25 8.38
C TRP A 80 1.11 -1.49 9.17
N ASP A 81 0.66 -1.65 10.42
CA ASP A 81 0.92 -2.87 11.19
C ASP A 81 0.22 -4.08 10.55
N VAL A 82 -1.04 -3.93 10.15
CA VAL A 82 -1.77 -4.98 9.42
C VAL A 82 -1.11 -5.27 8.07
N PHE A 83 -0.70 -4.25 7.32
CA PHE A 83 -0.03 -4.42 6.03
C PHE A 83 1.26 -5.24 6.14
N PHE A 84 2.23 -4.77 6.94
CA PHE A 84 3.54 -5.41 7.04
C PHE A 84 3.46 -6.78 7.76
N SER A 85 2.66 -6.91 8.82
CA SER A 85 2.49 -8.20 9.48
C SER A 85 1.82 -9.24 8.58
N SER A 86 0.91 -8.83 7.69
CA SER A 86 0.27 -9.74 6.73
C SER A 86 1.25 -10.19 5.65
N LEU A 87 2.08 -9.29 5.13
CA LEU A 87 3.15 -9.63 4.19
C LEU A 87 4.17 -10.61 4.79
N ALA A 88 4.58 -10.39 6.05
CA ALA A 88 5.48 -11.30 6.76
C ALA A 88 4.85 -12.69 6.95
N LYS A 89 3.56 -12.76 7.33
CA LYS A 89 2.84 -14.02 7.51
C LYS A 89 2.77 -14.87 6.24
N VAL A 90 2.69 -14.25 5.06
CA VAL A 90 2.69 -14.98 3.78
C VAL A 90 4.10 -15.25 3.23
N GLY A 91 5.15 -14.91 3.98
CA GLY A 91 6.53 -15.16 3.59
C GLY A 91 7.01 -14.27 2.44
N PHE A 92 6.50 -13.03 2.34
CA PHE A 92 6.91 -12.09 1.30
C PHE A 92 8.42 -11.81 1.34
N ASP A 93 9.03 -11.84 0.16
CA ASP A 93 10.47 -11.63 -0.10
C ASP A 93 10.69 -10.85 -1.41
N GLY A 94 9.74 -9.96 -1.72
CA GLY A 94 9.74 -9.22 -2.96
C GLY A 94 10.28 -7.81 -2.80
N ILE A 95 10.01 -6.99 -3.82
CA ILE A 95 10.40 -5.58 -3.83
C ILE A 95 9.39 -4.77 -3.02
N VAL A 96 9.90 -3.83 -2.21
CA VAL A 96 9.10 -2.79 -1.55
C VAL A 96 9.46 -1.45 -2.18
N THR A 97 8.47 -0.72 -2.67
CA THR A 97 8.69 0.59 -3.31
C THR A 97 7.83 1.66 -2.65
N ALA A 98 8.46 2.74 -2.19
CA ALA A 98 7.74 3.97 -1.84
C ALA A 98 7.16 4.58 -3.12
N CYS A 99 5.86 4.84 -3.16
CA CYS A 99 5.15 5.29 -4.37
C CYS A 99 4.31 6.56 -4.15
N VAL A 100 4.86 7.57 -3.46
CA VAL A 100 4.17 8.81 -3.07
C VAL A 100 4.06 9.80 -4.24
N PHE A 101 2.88 10.39 -4.46
CA PHE A 101 2.53 11.33 -5.54
C PHE A 101 1.78 12.57 -5.02
N GLY A 102 2.33 13.28 -4.03
CA GLY A 102 1.63 14.42 -3.42
C GLY A 102 2.43 15.70 -3.26
N TRP A 103 3.76 15.60 -3.18
CA TRP A 103 4.57 16.65 -2.57
C TRP A 103 5.93 16.80 -3.26
N GLU A 104 5.93 17.22 -4.52
CA GLU A 104 7.16 17.38 -5.33
C GLU A 104 8.18 18.29 -4.62
N GLU A 105 7.71 19.37 -4.01
CA GLU A 105 8.52 20.36 -3.29
C GLU A 105 9.31 19.79 -2.11
N ARG A 106 8.92 18.60 -1.62
CA ARG A 106 9.60 17.89 -0.52
C ARG A 106 9.94 16.45 -0.90
N ALA A 107 10.13 16.16 -2.19
CA ALA A 107 10.37 14.79 -2.69
C ALA A 107 11.53 14.07 -1.96
N ASP A 108 12.67 14.72 -1.76
CA ASP A 108 13.82 14.13 -1.06
C ASP A 108 13.52 13.85 0.42
N GLN A 109 12.81 14.76 1.09
CA GLN A 109 12.43 14.61 2.49
C GLN A 109 11.40 13.48 2.65
N SER A 110 10.41 13.41 1.75
CA SER A 110 9.42 12.33 1.67
C SER A 110 10.13 10.99 1.41
N GLY A 111 11.07 10.93 0.47
CA GLY A 111 11.85 9.73 0.18
C GLY A 111 12.64 9.22 1.39
N ALA A 112 13.34 10.10 2.09
CA ALA A 112 14.08 9.76 3.31
C ALA A 112 13.15 9.28 4.44
N PHE A 113 12.03 9.97 4.64
CA PHE A 113 11.00 9.60 5.61
C PHE A 113 10.40 8.21 5.30
N MET A 114 9.89 8.00 4.09
CA MET A 114 9.31 6.74 3.65
C MET A 114 10.30 5.59 3.80
N ARG A 115 11.57 5.80 3.42
CA ARG A 115 12.62 4.80 3.55
C ARG A 115 12.89 4.44 5.02
N HIS A 116 12.84 5.40 5.93
CA HIS A 116 13.02 5.16 7.37
C HIS A 116 11.84 4.36 7.95
N GLU A 117 10.61 4.78 7.68
CA GLU A 117 9.41 4.13 8.20
C GLU A 117 9.22 2.72 7.63
N ILE A 118 9.45 2.51 6.33
CA ILE A 118 9.42 1.17 5.75
C ILE A 118 10.43 0.26 6.45
N GLN A 119 11.63 0.75 6.77
CA GLN A 119 12.64 -0.04 7.45
C GLN A 119 12.23 -0.42 8.87
N SER A 120 11.62 0.49 9.62
CA SER A 120 11.20 0.20 11.00
C SER A 120 10.20 -0.97 11.04
N TYR A 121 9.29 -1.04 10.07
CA TYR A 121 8.37 -2.17 9.92
C TYR A 121 9.05 -3.45 9.42
N VAL A 122 10.01 -3.34 8.48
CA VAL A 122 10.80 -4.49 8.04
C VAL A 122 11.56 -5.09 9.23
N ASP A 123 12.25 -4.28 10.02
CA ASP A 123 13.01 -4.73 11.20
C ASP A 123 12.09 -5.36 12.25
N LYS A 124 10.89 -4.81 12.43
CA LYS A 124 9.87 -5.33 13.35
C LYS A 124 9.35 -6.71 12.94
N TYR A 125 9.11 -6.94 11.64
CA TYR A 125 8.40 -8.12 11.14
C TYR A 125 9.28 -9.17 10.45
N TRP A 126 10.54 -8.84 10.14
CA TRP A 126 11.57 -9.76 9.62
C TRP A 126 12.83 -9.79 10.50
N PRO A 127 12.73 -10.07 11.81
CA PRO A 127 13.86 -9.92 12.75
C PRO A 127 15.03 -10.90 12.55
N HIS A 128 14.92 -11.87 11.63
CA HIS A 128 15.86 -13.00 11.51
C HIS A 128 16.38 -13.27 10.10
N ARG A 129 16.36 -12.30 9.20
CA ARG A 129 17.12 -12.40 7.95
C ARG A 129 18.58 -12.05 8.21
N SER A 130 19.30 -12.99 8.82
CA SER A 130 20.75 -13.02 8.71
C SER A 130 21.10 -12.99 7.21
N MET A 131 21.91 -12.02 6.79
CA MET A 131 22.57 -12.06 5.48
C MET A 131 23.47 -13.30 5.38
#